data_AF-A0A2L2Z3P0-F1
#
_entry.id   AF-A0A2L2Z3P0-F1
#
_cell.length_a   1.000
_cell.length_b   1.000
_cell.length_c   1.000
_cell.angle_alpha   90.00
_cell.angle_beta   90.00
_cell.angle_gamma   90.00
#
_symmetry.space_group_name_H-M   'P 1'
#
loop_
_entity.id
_entity.type
_entity.pdbx_description
1 polymer ?
#
loop_
_entity_poly.entity_id
_entity_poly.type
_entity_poly.pdbx_seq_one_letter_code
_entity_poly.pdbx_strand_id
1 'polypeptide(L)'
;FSKRSIPDDGIRITWFGHSTVLVQMHGLNILTDPIFSDRASPSQVVGPKRYRDPPCSIHDLPHINAVVISHSHYDHLALNTVTLLNARFNTDIRWFVPLGLQSWMQDVGCENVVELDWWEENCVPEHSDTFFVFTTAQHW
;
A
#
# COMPACT_ATOMS: atom_id res chain seq x y z
N PHE A 1 -17.96 0.92 0.57
CA PHE A 1 -17.36 2.18 1.05
C PHE A 1 -16.27 2.75 0.15
N SER A 2 -15.74 2.04 -0.86
CA SER A 2 -14.96 2.67 -1.93
C SER A 2 -15.13 1.92 -3.26
N LYS A 3 -16.31 2.07 -3.87
CA LYS A 3 -16.60 1.59 -5.24
C LYS A 3 -16.94 2.75 -6.18
N ARG A 4 -16.73 3.99 -5.74
CA ARG A 4 -16.95 5.16 -6.59
C ARG A 4 -15.84 5.20 -7.64
N SER A 5 -16.23 5.43 -8.89
CA SER A 5 -15.30 5.64 -9.99
C SER A 5 -14.32 6.74 -9.65
N ILE A 6 -13.07 6.56 -10.07
CA ILE A 6 -12.00 7.57 -9.93
C ILE A 6 -12.50 8.88 -10.56
N PRO A 7 -12.27 10.05 -9.94
CA PRO A 7 -12.68 11.32 -10.54
C PRO A 7 -12.04 11.49 -11.93
N ASP A 8 -12.81 11.97 -12.90
CA ASP A 8 -12.30 12.25 -14.26
C ASP A 8 -11.27 13.40 -14.24
N ASP A 9 -11.43 14.34 -13.30
CA ASP A 9 -10.49 15.41 -12.99
C ASP A 9 -10.36 15.56 -11.46
N GLY A 10 -9.17 15.97 -11.01
CA GLY A 10 -8.83 16.19 -9.60
C GLY A 10 -8.40 14.94 -8.82
N ILE A 11 -8.37 15.10 -7.50
CA ILE A 11 -7.86 14.09 -6.56
C ILE A 11 -8.93 13.81 -5.50
N ARG A 12 -9.15 12.53 -5.19
CA ARG A 12 -9.96 12.14 -4.03
C ARG A 12 -9.11 11.34 -3.05
N ILE A 13 -9.18 11.73 -1.78
CA ILE A 13 -8.44 11.11 -0.69
C ILE A 13 -9.45 10.52 0.30
N THR A 14 -9.25 9.27 0.68
CA THR A 14 -10.03 8.61 1.74
C THR A 14 -9.05 8.08 2.78
N TRP A 15 -9.22 8.50 4.04
CA TRP A 15 -8.38 8.05 5.14
C TRP A 15 -8.97 6.79 5.80
N PHE A 16 -8.13 5.76 5.98
CA PHE A 16 -8.51 4.46 6.54
C PHE A 16 -8.03 4.26 7.98
N GLY A 17 -7.34 5.26 8.55
CA GLY A 17 -6.71 5.20 9.87
C GLY A 17 -5.20 5.05 9.77
N HIS A 18 -4.49 5.54 10.80
CA HIS A 18 -3.02 5.61 10.83
C HIS A 18 -2.46 6.31 9.57
N SER A 19 -1.45 5.73 8.91
CA SER A 19 -0.90 6.15 7.63
C SER A 19 -1.59 5.52 6.42
N THR A 20 -2.67 4.75 6.60
CA THR A 20 -3.40 4.15 5.47
C THR A 20 -4.33 5.15 4.81
N VAL A 21 -4.03 5.50 3.56
CA VAL A 21 -4.77 6.45 2.75
C VAL A 21 -5.01 5.85 1.37
N LEU A 22 -6.24 5.88 0.90
CA LEU A 22 -6.57 5.62 -0.50
C LEU A 22 -6.60 6.95 -1.26
N VAL A 23 -5.68 7.12 -2.20
CA VAL A 23 -5.60 8.25 -3.12
C VAL A 23 -6.12 7.81 -4.48
N GLN A 24 -7.03 8.59 -5.06
CA GLN A 24 -7.62 8.33 -6.37
C GLN A 24 -7.37 9.53 -7.27
N MET A 25 -6.56 9.36 -8.31
CA MET A 25 -6.18 10.41 -9.27
C MET A 25 -5.63 9.79 -10.56
N HIS A 26 -5.75 10.48 -11.70
CA HIS A 26 -5.21 10.04 -13.00
C HIS A 26 -5.51 8.56 -13.37
N GLY A 27 -6.72 8.09 -13.05
CA GLY A 27 -7.10 6.70 -13.29
C GLY A 27 -6.45 5.66 -12.37
N LEU A 28 -5.67 6.08 -11.36
CA LEU A 28 -5.02 5.22 -10.38
C LEU A 28 -5.77 5.23 -9.04
N ASN A 29 -5.93 4.05 -8.45
CA ASN A 29 -6.19 3.86 -7.02
C ASN A 29 -4.88 3.47 -6.33
N ILE A 30 -4.34 4.37 -5.50
CA ILE A 30 -3.07 4.23 -4.79
C ILE A 30 -3.36 4.06 -3.31
N LEU A 31 -2.80 3.04 -2.68
CA LEU A 31 -2.94 2.78 -1.24
C LEU A 31 -1.59 2.98 -0.55
N THR A 32 -1.56 3.82 0.49
CA THR A 32 -0.35 4.07 1.28
C THR A 32 -0.33 3.18 2.51
N ASP A 33 0.84 2.64 2.88
CA ASP A 33 1.11 1.96 4.17
C ASP A 33 -0.09 1.18 4.75
N PRO A 34 -0.60 0.16 4.03
CA PRO A 34 -1.87 -0.45 4.39
C PRO A 34 -1.74 -1.31 5.66
N ILE A 35 -2.57 -1.00 6.66
CA ILE A 35 -2.75 -1.82 7.86
C ILE A 35 -4.23 -2.13 8.14
N PHE A 36 -4.65 -3.33 7.75
CA PHE A 36 -5.99 -3.87 8.01
C PHE A 36 -6.01 -4.91 9.13
N SER A 37 -4.84 -5.33 9.65
CA SER A 37 -4.73 -6.20 10.82
C SER A 37 -5.19 -5.50 12.10
N ASP A 38 -5.58 -6.30 13.09
CA ASP A 38 -5.95 -5.80 14.43
C ASP A 38 -4.73 -5.32 15.22
N ARG A 39 -3.56 -5.91 14.95
CA ARG A 39 -2.29 -5.55 15.60
C ARG A 39 -1.21 -5.16 14.61
N ALA A 40 -0.45 -4.13 14.99
CA ALA A 40 0.81 -3.73 14.37
C ALA A 40 1.95 -4.49 15.04
N SER A 41 2.11 -5.76 14.68
CA SER A 41 3.02 -6.69 15.35
C SER A 41 3.31 -7.90 14.46
N PRO A 42 4.47 -8.57 14.63
CA PRO A 42 4.71 -9.87 14.00
C PRO A 42 3.77 -10.96 14.53
N SER A 43 3.07 -10.71 15.64
CA SER A 43 2.07 -11.61 16.23
C SER A 43 0.69 -10.95 16.27
N GLN A 44 -0.37 -11.70 15.93
CA GLN A 44 -1.75 -11.23 16.13
C GLN A 44 -2.27 -11.44 17.56
N VAL A 45 -1.45 -12.03 18.45
CA VAL A 45 -1.80 -12.25 19.86
C VAL A 45 -1.19 -11.18 20.76
N VAL A 46 0.03 -10.73 20.46
CA VAL A 46 0.81 -9.79 21.29
C VAL A 46 1.19 -8.54 20.49
N GLY A 47 1.35 -7.40 21.15
CA GLY A 47 1.79 -6.15 20.55
C GLY A 47 0.67 -5.10 20.42
N PRO A 48 0.97 -3.91 19.88
CA PRO A 48 0.01 -2.81 19.79
C PRO A 48 -1.25 -3.23 19.02
N LYS A 49 -2.40 -3.16 19.70
CA LYS A 49 -3.72 -3.37 19.09
C LYS A 49 -4.31 -2.02 18.70
N ARG A 50 -4.88 -1.94 17.51
CA ARG A 50 -5.58 -0.74 17.06
C ARG A 50 -6.76 -0.43 17.98
N TYR A 51 -6.98 0.86 18.25
CA TYR A 51 -8.12 1.30 19.07
C TYR A 51 -9.42 1.44 18.26
N ARG A 52 -9.33 1.68 16.95
CA ARG A 52 -10.46 1.83 16.03
C ARG A 52 -10.32 0.84 14.90
N ASP A 53 -11.36 0.06 14.64
CA ASP A 53 -11.41 -0.88 13.51
C ASP A 53 -11.15 -0.17 12.16
N PRO A 54 -10.60 -0.87 11.15
CA PRO A 54 -10.53 -0.30 9.81
C PRO A 54 -11.95 -0.02 9.28
N PRO A 55 -12.16 1.04 8.48
CA PRO A 55 -13.50 1.45 8.06
C PRO A 55 -14.17 0.46 7.09
N CYS A 56 -13.41 -0.46 6.51
CA CYS A 56 -13.93 -1.59 5.74
C CYS A 56 -12.93 -2.75 5.69
N SER A 57 -13.36 -3.88 5.15
CA SER A 57 -12.45 -5.01 4.89
C SER A 57 -11.62 -4.79 3.63
N ILE A 58 -10.56 -5.59 3.46
CA ILE A 58 -9.79 -5.62 2.21
C ILE A 58 -10.69 -5.97 1.03
N HIS A 59 -11.73 -6.81 1.18
CA HIS A 59 -12.64 -7.19 0.09
C HIS A 59 -13.54 -6.03 -0.39
N ASP A 60 -13.71 -4.99 0.42
CA ASP A 60 -14.52 -3.82 0.09
C ASP A 60 -13.76 -2.74 -0.69
N LEU A 61 -12.44 -2.86 -0.80
CA LEU A 61 -11.60 -1.93 -1.55
C LEU A 61 -11.95 -1.96 -3.05
N PRO A 62 -11.75 -0.85 -3.78
CA PRO A 62 -11.79 -0.87 -5.23
C PRO A 62 -10.60 -1.70 -5.76
N HIS A 63 -10.51 -1.84 -7.08
CA HIS A 63 -9.25 -2.27 -7.69
C HIS A 63 -8.12 -1.35 -7.21
N ILE A 64 -7.00 -1.89 -6.76
CA ILE A 64 -5.83 -1.11 -6.36
C ILE A 64 -4.79 -1.26 -7.45
N ASN A 65 -4.28 -0.15 -7.98
CA ASN A 65 -3.25 -0.18 -9.02
C ASN A 65 -1.85 -0.18 -8.40
N ALA A 66 -1.68 0.58 -7.31
CA ALA A 66 -0.40 0.76 -6.65
C ALA A 66 -0.55 0.70 -5.13
N VAL A 67 0.41 0.07 -4.48
CA VAL A 67 0.64 0.21 -3.04
C VAL A 67 2.01 0.85 -2.85
N VAL A 68 2.09 1.88 -2.01
CA VAL A 68 3.35 2.52 -1.63
C VAL A 68 3.64 2.22 -0.16
N ILE A 69 4.83 1.70 0.12
CA ILE A 69 5.32 1.42 1.46
C ILE A 69 6.39 2.46 1.80
N SER A 70 6.26 3.15 2.93
CA SER A 70 7.22 4.16 3.36
C SER A 70 8.44 3.56 4.06
N HIS A 71 8.24 2.57 4.92
CA HIS A 71 9.28 1.86 5.67
C HIS A 71 8.74 0.54 6.27
N SER A 72 9.60 -0.23 6.94
CA SER A 72 9.33 -1.63 7.31
C SER A 72 8.70 -1.84 8.70
N HIS A 73 8.36 -0.78 9.44
CA HIS A 73 7.73 -0.95 10.76
C HIS A 73 6.36 -1.60 10.67
N TYR A 74 6.00 -2.39 11.67
CA TYR A 74 4.79 -3.22 11.65
C TYR A 74 3.47 -2.44 11.57
N ASP A 75 3.47 -1.15 11.87
CA ASP A 75 2.32 -0.25 11.70
C ASP A 75 2.21 0.35 10.29
N HIS A 76 3.22 0.16 9.43
CA HIS A 76 3.26 0.57 8.02
C HIS A 76 3.38 -0.61 7.05
N LEU A 77 4.02 -1.71 7.47
CA LEU A 77 4.21 -2.96 6.73
C LEU A 77 3.68 -4.14 7.55
N ALA A 78 2.41 -4.48 7.34
CA ALA A 78 1.74 -5.56 8.05
C ALA A 78 1.62 -6.83 7.19
N LEU A 79 2.32 -7.91 7.57
CA LEU A 79 2.34 -9.20 6.85
C LEU A 79 0.94 -9.67 6.43
N ASN A 80 0.00 -9.76 7.37
CA ASN A 80 -1.37 -10.21 7.07
C ASN A 80 -2.05 -9.32 6.03
N THR A 81 -1.82 -8.01 6.08
CA THR A 81 -2.39 -7.07 5.12
C THR A 81 -1.78 -7.30 3.73
N VAL A 82 -0.45 -7.44 3.65
CA VAL A 82 0.26 -7.73 2.39
C VAL A 82 -0.22 -9.03 1.78
N THR A 83 -0.27 -10.12 2.55
CA THR A 83 -0.76 -11.43 2.10
C THR A 83 -2.19 -11.35 1.57
N LEU A 84 -3.10 -10.66 2.27
CA LEU A 84 -4.50 -10.56 1.85
C LEU A 84 -4.69 -9.66 0.62
N LEU A 85 -3.94 -8.57 0.49
CA LEU A 85 -3.95 -7.72 -0.71
C LEU A 85 -3.40 -8.48 -1.91
N ASN A 86 -2.26 -9.15 -1.75
CA ASN A 86 -1.63 -9.96 -2.80
C ASN A 86 -2.52 -11.12 -3.22
N ALA A 87 -3.16 -11.82 -2.28
CA ALA A 87 -4.13 -12.87 -2.60
C ALA A 87 -5.36 -12.35 -3.37
N ARG A 88 -5.76 -11.09 -3.15
CA ARG A 88 -6.92 -10.48 -3.80
C ARG A 88 -6.62 -9.96 -5.20
N PHE A 89 -5.49 -9.27 -5.39
CA PHE A 89 -5.19 -8.53 -6.62
C PHE A 89 -3.99 -9.10 -7.40
N ASN A 90 -3.20 -9.97 -6.78
CA ASN A 90 -2.05 -10.64 -7.40
C ASN A 90 -1.13 -9.66 -8.15
N THR A 91 -0.85 -9.91 -9.43
CA THR A 91 0.03 -9.08 -10.26
C THR A 91 -0.59 -7.76 -10.70
N ASP A 92 -1.90 -7.55 -10.50
CA ASP A 92 -2.60 -6.32 -10.89
C ASP A 92 -2.24 -5.15 -9.97
N ILE A 93 -1.75 -5.44 -8.76
CA ILE A 93 -1.15 -4.44 -7.86
C ILE A 93 0.34 -4.35 -8.10
N ARG A 94 0.85 -3.13 -8.29
CA ARG A 94 2.28 -2.83 -8.24
C ARG A 94 2.66 -2.33 -6.84
N TRP A 95 3.66 -2.94 -6.24
CA TRP A 95 4.19 -2.54 -4.93
C TRP A 95 5.42 -1.67 -5.12
N PHE A 96 5.41 -0.44 -4.61
CA PHE A 96 6.58 0.43 -4.54
C PHE A 96 7.12 0.40 -3.11
N VAL A 97 8.37 -0.04 -2.95
CA VAL A 97 8.98 -0.28 -1.63
C VAL A 97 10.39 0.33 -1.54
N PRO A 98 10.85 0.68 -0.33
CA PRO A 98 12.23 1.11 -0.09
C PRO A 98 13.26 0.05 -0.48
N LEU A 99 14.47 0.51 -0.79
CA LEU A 99 15.66 -0.32 -0.93
C LEU A 99 15.81 -1.33 0.22
N GLY A 100 15.99 -2.61 -0.13
CA GLY A 100 16.18 -3.74 0.79
C GLY A 100 14.91 -4.53 1.13
N LEU A 101 13.72 -4.13 0.66
CA LEU A 101 12.46 -4.82 0.96
C LEU A 101 11.94 -5.73 -0.16
N GLN A 102 12.53 -5.70 -1.36
CA GLN A 102 12.05 -6.51 -2.47
C GLN A 102 12.02 -8.01 -2.15
N SER A 103 13.11 -8.53 -1.57
CA SER A 103 13.22 -9.94 -1.21
C SER A 103 12.13 -10.37 -0.23
N TRP A 104 11.88 -9.55 0.80
CA TRP A 104 10.82 -9.80 1.77
C TRP A 104 9.44 -9.83 1.11
N MET A 105 9.15 -8.88 0.20
CA MET A 105 7.88 -8.85 -0.53
C MET A 105 7.69 -10.10 -1.40
N GLN A 106 8.77 -10.55 -2.07
CA GLN A 106 8.79 -11.76 -2.89
C GLN A 106 8.61 -13.03 -2.06
N ASP A 107 9.23 -13.12 -0.87
CA ASP A 107 9.06 -14.23 0.07
C ASP A 107 7.60 -14.35 0.56
N VAL A 108 6.87 -13.23 0.64
CA VAL A 108 5.42 -13.18 0.94
C VAL A 108 4.55 -13.51 -0.29
N GLY A 109 5.17 -13.63 -1.48
CA GLY A 109 4.53 -14.02 -2.74
C GLY A 109 4.15 -12.85 -3.65
N CYS A 110 4.61 -11.62 -3.39
CA CYS A 110 4.35 -10.48 -4.25
C CYS A 110 5.28 -10.52 -5.47
N GLU A 111 4.71 -10.62 -6.68
CA GLU A 111 5.49 -10.75 -7.92
C GLU A 111 5.78 -9.40 -8.60
N ASN A 112 4.84 -8.45 -8.55
CA ASN A 112 4.96 -7.12 -9.18
C ASN A 112 5.46 -6.08 -8.17
N VAL A 113 6.75 -6.15 -7.85
CA VAL A 113 7.42 -5.29 -6.86
C VAL A 113 8.48 -4.43 -7.54
N VAL A 114 8.48 -3.14 -7.22
CA VAL A 114 9.50 -2.17 -7.61
C VAL A 114 10.17 -1.66 -6.34
N GLU A 115 11.45 -1.97 -6.22
CA GLU A 115 12.32 -1.43 -5.18
C GLU A 115 13.00 -0.16 -5.69
N LEU A 116 13.02 0.88 -4.85
CA LEU A 116 13.59 2.18 -5.21
C LEU A 116 14.51 2.69 -4.09
N ASP A 117 15.68 3.18 -4.48
CA ASP A 117 16.50 4.07 -3.67
C ASP A 117 15.99 5.53 -3.76
N TRP A 118 16.52 6.41 -2.92
CA TRP A 118 16.15 7.81 -2.92
C TRP A 118 16.39 8.47 -4.27
N TRP A 119 15.39 9.22 -4.71
CA TRP A 119 15.30 9.93 -5.99
C TRP A 119 15.16 9.03 -7.21
N GLU A 120 15.08 7.72 -7.03
CA GLU A 120 14.64 6.84 -8.10
C GLU A 120 13.13 6.95 -8.30
N GLU A 121 12.72 6.74 -9.54
CA GLU A 121 11.33 6.83 -9.94
C GLU A 121 10.92 5.65 -10.82
N ASN A 122 9.63 5.34 -10.77
CA ASN A 122 9.03 4.37 -11.67
C ASN A 122 7.53 4.70 -11.82
N CYS A 123 6.82 3.98 -12.68
CA CYS A 123 5.39 4.18 -12.92
C CYS A 123 4.63 2.86 -12.86
N VAL A 124 3.31 2.91 -12.92
CA VAL A 124 2.49 1.74 -13.27
C VAL A 124 2.49 1.65 -14.80
N PRO A 125 2.74 0.48 -15.44
CA PRO A 125 2.98 0.40 -16.89
C PRO A 125 1.84 0.97 -17.75
N GLU A 126 0.60 0.78 -17.32
CA GLU A 126 -0.60 1.28 -17.99
C GLU A 126 -0.87 2.78 -17.75
N HIS A 127 -0.09 3.41 -16.86
CA HIS A 127 -0.21 4.82 -16.43
C HIS A 127 1.17 5.50 -16.43
N SER A 128 1.86 5.47 -17.57
CA SER A 128 3.24 5.97 -17.73
C SER A 128 3.41 7.49 -17.65
N ASP A 129 2.31 8.23 -17.49
CA ASP A 129 2.27 9.69 -17.29
C ASP A 129 2.26 10.08 -15.79
N THR A 130 2.13 9.11 -14.89
CA THR A 130 2.19 9.32 -13.43
C THR A 130 3.38 8.57 -12.83
N PHE A 131 4.30 9.32 -12.25
CA PHE A 131 5.53 8.80 -11.65
C PHE A 131 5.43 8.72 -10.12
N PHE A 132 6.02 7.66 -9.57
CA PHE A 132 6.23 7.42 -8.16
C PHE A 132 7.72 7.62 -7.88
N VAL A 133 8.05 8.66 -7.12
CA VAL A 133 9.44 8.99 -6.77
C VAL A 133 9.65 8.70 -5.29
N PHE A 134 10.66 7.88 -4.97
CA PHE A 134 11.00 7.61 -3.58
C PHE A 134 11.86 8.76 -3.03
N THR A 135 11.35 9.53 -2.07
CA THR A 135 12.05 10.73 -1.55
C THR A 135 12.62 10.48 -0.16
N THR A 136 13.53 11.36 0.29
CA THR A 136 14.17 11.21 1.59
C THR A 136 13.19 11.37 2.75
N ALA A 137 13.40 10.60 3.81
CA ALA A 137 12.68 10.73 5.08
C ALA A 137 13.67 10.65 6.25
N GLN A 138 13.39 11.38 7.33
CA GLN A 138 14.14 11.25 8.58
C GLN A 138 13.41 10.27 9.50
N HIS A 139 13.77 8.99 9.38
CA HIS A 139 13.20 7.89 10.14
C HIS A 139 14.23 6.75 10.25
N TRP A 140 13.84 5.62 10.86
CA TRP A 140 14.65 4.41 10.96
C TRP A 140 13.88 3.19 10.45
#